data_AF-A0A9X3LCM4-F1
#
_entry.id   AF-A0A9X3LCM4-F1
#
_cell.length_a   1.000
_cell.length_b   1.000
_cell.length_c   1.000
_cell.angle_alpha   90.00
_cell.angle_beta   90.00
_cell.angle_gamma   90.00
#
_symmetry.space_group_name_H-M   'P 1'
#
loop_
_entity.id
_entity.type
_entity.pdbx_description
1 polymer ?
#
loop_
_entity_poly.entity_id
_entity_poly.type
_entity_poly.pdbx_seq_one_letter_code
_entity_poly.pdbx_strand_id
1 'polypeptide(L)'
;MANTFFPIVSTFVKATAGYHPENTDYKVSIGYEITDGDDNCLVSKVQIRYDGKISGRRSASFPFGSNDWNEVKEAMDRVEDFYAKQTNKALRNCII
;
A
#
# COMPACT_ATOMS: atom_id res chain seq x y z
N MET A 1 -16.71 -8.49 -5.73
CA MET A 1 -15.61 -7.73 -6.32
C MET A 1 -15.11 -6.79 -5.24
N ALA A 2 -13.81 -6.57 -5.11
CA ALA A 2 -13.31 -5.51 -4.22
C ALA A 2 -13.80 -4.16 -4.74
N ASN A 3 -14.52 -3.41 -3.91
CA ASN A 3 -15.30 -2.26 -4.35
C ASN A 3 -14.66 -0.95 -3.90
N THR A 4 -14.32 -0.84 -2.60
CA THR A 4 -13.70 0.36 -2.04
C THR A 4 -12.72 -0.02 -0.94
N PHE A 5 -11.56 0.64 -0.94
CA PHE A 5 -10.51 0.44 0.06
C PHE A 5 -10.34 1.68 0.93
N PHE A 6 -10.32 1.48 2.25
CA PHE A 6 -10.19 2.51 3.28
C PHE A 6 -8.87 2.30 4.05
N PRO A 7 -7.79 3.03 3.69
CA PRO A 7 -6.50 2.86 4.37
C PRO A 7 -6.54 3.36 5.81
N ILE A 8 -5.94 2.59 6.71
CA ILE A 8 -5.77 2.93 8.13
C ILE A 8 -4.39 3.53 8.34
N VAL A 9 -3.37 2.80 7.92
CA VAL A 9 -1.97 3.21 7.95
C VAL A 9 -1.32 2.91 6.60
N SER A 10 -0.45 3.81 6.17
CA SER A 10 0.26 3.73 4.92
C SER A 10 1.71 4.17 5.08
N THR A 11 2.58 3.66 4.21
CA THR A 11 3.89 4.24 3.96
C THR A 11 4.17 4.26 2.45
N PHE A 12 5.26 4.92 2.05
CA PHE A 12 5.63 5.06 0.64
C PHE A 12 7.03 4.49 0.39
N VAL A 13 7.17 3.75 -0.70
CA VAL A 13 8.44 3.21 -1.18
C VAL A 13 8.69 3.76 -2.57
N LYS A 14 9.85 4.35 -2.82
CA LYS A 14 10.17 4.82 -4.18
C LYS A 14 10.36 3.62 -5.10
N ALA A 15 9.78 3.68 -6.30
CA ALA A 15 9.99 2.65 -7.29
C ALA A 15 11.32 2.88 -8.04
N THR A 16 11.94 1.80 -8.52
CA THR A 16 13.17 1.92 -9.31
C THR A 16 12.90 2.68 -10.62
N ALA A 17 13.61 3.79 -10.80
CA ALA A 17 13.55 4.60 -12.01
C ALA A 17 14.15 3.85 -13.22
N GLY A 18 13.67 4.18 -14.42
CA GLY A 18 14.14 3.58 -15.69
C GLY A 18 13.19 2.50 -16.22
N TYR A 19 12.70 1.60 -15.35
CA TYR A 19 11.54 0.77 -15.68
C TYR A 19 10.24 1.52 -15.41
N HIS A 20 10.12 2.10 -14.22
CA HIS A 20 9.03 2.99 -13.90
C HIS A 20 9.35 4.42 -14.37
N PRO A 21 8.32 5.20 -14.78
CA PRO A 21 8.45 6.64 -14.97
C PRO A 21 9.04 7.32 -13.73
N GLU A 22 9.63 8.49 -13.92
CA GLU A 22 10.03 9.33 -12.79
C GLU A 22 8.84 9.62 -11.86
N ASN A 23 9.12 9.89 -10.59
CA ASN A 23 8.12 10.14 -9.55
C ASN A 23 7.09 9.00 -9.37
N THR A 24 7.53 7.76 -9.58
CA THR A 24 6.75 6.57 -9.23
C THR A 24 7.07 6.12 -7.81
N ASP A 25 6.02 5.84 -7.03
CA ASP A 25 6.14 5.28 -5.68
C ASP A 25 5.05 4.22 -5.43
N TYR A 26 5.36 3.24 -4.59
CA TYR A 26 4.39 2.30 -4.06
C TYR A 26 3.81 2.86 -2.77
N LYS A 27 2.49 2.96 -2.70
CA LYS A 27 1.76 3.11 -1.44
C LYS A 27 1.49 1.73 -0.87
N VAL A 28 2.13 1.44 0.26
CA VAL A 28 1.97 0.20 1.02
C VAL A 28 1.04 0.49 2.19
N SER A 29 0.02 -0.34 2.44
CA SER A 29 -1.02 -0.01 3.42
C SER A 29 -1.67 -1.23 4.06
N ILE A 30 -2.15 -1.04 5.29
CA ILE A 30 -3.20 -1.85 5.90
C ILE A 30 -4.49 -1.04 5.92
N GLY A 31 -5.60 -1.67 5.59
CA GLY A 31 -6.91 -1.02 5.61
C GLY A 31 -8.07 -1.99 5.41
N TYR A 32 -9.28 -1.45 5.48
CA TYR A 32 -10.49 -2.23 5.24
C TYR A 32 -10.89 -2.17 3.77
N GLU A 33 -11.24 -3.32 3.20
CA GLU A 33 -11.77 -3.44 1.85
C GLU A 33 -13.20 -3.95 1.88
N ILE A 34 -14.11 -3.21 1.24
CA ILE A 34 -15.48 -3.65 1.01
C ILE A 34 -15.48 -4.64 -0.15
N THR A 35 -16.05 -5.82 0.09
CA THR A 35 -16.22 -6.90 -0.88
C THR A 35 -17.70 -7.34 -0.93
N ASP A 36 -18.12 -8.12 -1.92
CA ASP A 36 -19.54 -8.52 -2.12
C ASP A 36 -20.13 -9.41 -1.00
N GLY A 37 -19.46 -9.56 0.14
CA GLY A 37 -19.95 -10.30 1.31
C GLY A 37 -19.30 -9.92 2.64
N ASP A 38 -18.37 -8.95 2.66
CA ASP A 38 -17.74 -8.44 3.88
C ASP A 38 -17.35 -6.98 3.67
N ASP A 39 -17.94 -6.10 4.48
CA ASP A 39 -17.70 -4.66 4.44
C ASP A 39 -16.48 -4.25 5.29
N ASN A 40 -15.88 -5.18 6.04
CA ASN A 40 -14.80 -4.91 7.00
C ASN A 40 -13.64 -5.90 6.85
N CYS A 41 -13.35 -6.36 5.63
CA CYS A 41 -12.20 -7.24 5.40
C CYS A 41 -10.90 -6.45 5.58
N LEU A 42 -10.15 -6.74 6.65
CA LEU A 42 -8.84 -6.11 6.89
C LEU A 42 -7.80 -6.74 5.96
N VAL A 43 -7.17 -5.93 5.11
CA VAL A 43 -6.23 -6.39 4.08
C VAL A 43 -4.95 -5.57 4.06
N SER A 44 -3.86 -6.25 3.70
CA SER A 44 -2.61 -5.64 3.28
C SER A 44 -2.69 -5.33 1.78
N LYS A 45 -2.39 -4.10 1.38
CA LYS A 45 -2.55 -3.64 -0.01
C LYS A 45 -1.36 -2.81 -0.47
N VAL A 46 -0.89 -3.11 -1.69
CA VAL A 46 0.13 -2.34 -2.39
C VAL A 46 -0.51 -1.69 -3.60
N GLN A 47 -0.36 -0.38 -3.74
CA GLN A 47 -0.87 0.39 -4.86
C GLN A 47 0.25 1.23 -5.46
N ILE A 48 0.41 1.20 -6.78
CA ILE A 48 1.40 2.03 -7.45
C ILE A 48 0.85 3.44 -7.70
N ARG A 49 1.69 4.45 -7.47
CA ARG A 49 1.41 5.87 -7.70
C ARG A 49 2.33 6.40 -8.79
N TYR A 50 1.76 7.21 -9.67
CA TYR A 50 2.50 8.01 -10.64
C TYR A 50 2.21 9.48 -10.34
N ASP A 51 3.25 10.30 -10.20
CA ASP A 51 3.13 11.73 -9.86
C ASP A 51 2.22 11.96 -8.64
N GLY A 52 2.39 11.10 -7.63
CA GLY A 52 1.63 11.14 -6.39
C GLY A 52 0.17 10.68 -6.49
N LYS A 53 -0.30 10.17 -7.63
CA LYS A 53 -1.68 9.68 -7.81
C LYS A 53 -1.74 8.17 -7.96
N ILE A 54 -2.68 7.53 -7.26
CA ILE A 54 -2.90 6.08 -7.32
C ILE A 54 -3.36 5.68 -8.72
N SER A 55 -2.69 4.70 -9.31
CA SER A 55 -3.04 4.12 -10.60
C SER A 55 -4.08 3.01 -10.46
N GLY A 56 -5.35 3.39 -10.27
CA GLY A 56 -6.41 2.49 -9.80
C GLY A 56 -6.67 1.19 -10.59
N ARG A 57 -6.34 1.12 -11.89
CA ARG A 57 -6.52 -0.11 -12.71
C ARG A 57 -5.25 -0.92 -12.96
N ARG A 58 -4.09 -0.44 -12.50
CA ARG A 58 -2.81 -1.13 -12.74
C ARG A 58 -2.37 -1.85 -11.49
N SER A 59 -2.10 -3.14 -11.62
CA SER A 59 -1.42 -3.90 -10.58
C SER A 59 -0.02 -3.33 -10.37
N ALA A 60 0.43 -3.24 -9.11
CA ALA A 60 1.83 -2.96 -8.83
C ALA A 60 2.68 -4.08 -9.45
N SER A 61 3.78 -3.71 -10.08
CA SER A 61 4.74 -4.64 -10.66
C SER A 61 6.10 -4.28 -10.10
N PHE A 62 6.90 -5.30 -9.76
CA PHE A 62 8.21 -5.11 -9.15
C PHE A 62 9.25 -5.67 -10.15
N PRO A 63 10.09 -4.82 -10.75
CA PRO A 63 11.00 -5.26 -11.81
C PRO A 63 11.95 -6.36 -11.32
N PHE A 64 12.08 -7.44 -12.08
CA PHE A 64 12.98 -8.52 -11.70
C PHE A 64 14.43 -8.03 -11.64
N GLY A 65 15.15 -8.37 -10.56
CA GLY A 65 16.51 -7.88 -10.31
C GLY A 65 16.59 -6.49 -9.69
N SER A 66 15.46 -5.78 -9.51
CA SER A 66 15.40 -4.57 -8.68
C SER A 66 15.20 -4.89 -7.20
N ASN A 67 15.40 -3.90 -6.34
CA ASN A 67 15.14 -4.02 -4.91
C ASN A 67 13.67 -3.72 -4.52
N ASP A 68 12.83 -3.31 -5.48
CA ASP A 68 11.46 -2.82 -5.22
C ASP A 68 10.64 -3.80 -4.38
N TRP A 69 10.69 -5.09 -4.69
CA TRP A 69 9.94 -6.10 -3.94
C TRP A 69 10.42 -6.23 -2.48
N ASN A 70 11.73 -6.14 -2.24
CA ASN A 70 12.27 -6.24 -0.89
C ASN A 70 11.91 -5.01 -0.07
N GLU A 71 12.04 -3.81 -0.64
CA GLU A 71 11.69 -2.57 0.04
C GLU A 71 10.18 -2.49 0.33
N VAL A 72 9.34 -3.01 -0.58
CA VAL A 72 7.89 -3.10 -0.37
C VAL A 72 7.53 -4.07 0.75
N LYS A 73 8.22 -5.22 0.86
CA LYS A 73 8.03 -6.14 2.00
C LYS A 73 8.47 -5.50 3.31
N GLU A 74 9.66 -4.90 3.36
CA GLU A 74 10.14 -4.22 4.57
C GLU A 74 9.20 -3.08 5.00
N ALA A 75 8.65 -2.35 4.03
CA ALA A 75 7.64 -1.33 4.28
C ALA A 75 6.35 -1.95 4.82
N MET A 76 5.93 -3.11 4.31
CA MET A 76 4.76 -3.83 4.85
C MET A 76 5.00 -4.27 6.28
N ASP A 77 6.15 -4.86 6.59
CA ASP A 77 6.51 -5.27 7.95
C ASP A 77 6.43 -4.08 8.92
N ARG A 78 6.93 -2.91 8.52
CA ARG A 78 6.84 -1.67 9.33
C ARG A 78 5.39 -1.21 9.54
N VAL A 79 4.56 -1.31 8.50
CA VAL A 79 3.13 -0.95 8.56
C VAL A 79 2.37 -1.91 9.48
N GLU A 80 2.63 -3.22 9.38
CA GLU A 80 2.06 -4.26 10.24
C GLU A 80 2.47 -4.07 11.70
N ASP A 81 3.76 -3.85 11.95
CA ASP A 81 4.29 -3.57 13.29
C ASP A 81 3.64 -2.34 13.92
N PHE A 82 3.50 -1.25 13.16
CA PHE A 82 2.87 -0.03 13.64
C PHE A 82 1.39 -0.26 13.96
N TYR A 83 0.67 -0.94 13.05
CA TYR A 83 -0.74 -1.26 13.25
C TYR A 83 -0.96 -2.13 14.49
N ALA A 84 -0.12 -3.16 14.69
CA ALA A 84 -0.23 -4.08 15.83
C ALA A 84 0.03 -3.39 17.18
N LYS A 85 0.90 -2.36 17.21
CA LYS A 85 1.23 -1.59 18.43
C LYS A 85 0.24 -0.47 18.72
N GLN A 86 -0.64 -0.13 17.78
CA GLN A 86 -1.59 0.97 17.93
C GLN A 86 -2.77 0.57 18.84
N THR A 87 -3.06 1.40 19.85
CA THR A 87 -4.21 1.22 20.75
C THR A 87 -5.43 2.03 20.29
N ASN A 88 -5.23 3.01 19.41
CA ASN A 88 -6.29 3.83 18.85
C ASN A 88 -7.03 3.11 17.71
N LYS A 89 -8.23 2.59 18.02
CA LYS A 89 -9.14 1.97 17.05
C LYS A 89 -9.77 2.93 16.03
N ALA A 90 -9.60 4.24 16.21
CA ALA A 90 -10.09 5.28 15.29
C ALA A 90 -9.02 5.77 14.30
N LEU A 91 -7.84 5.12 14.24
CA LEU A 91 -6.80 5.47 13.29
C LEU A 91 -7.33 5.38 11.86
N ARG A 92 -7.15 6.44 11.07
CA ARG A 92 -7.55 6.50 9.67
C ARG A 92 -6.53 7.32 8.88
N ASN A 93 -6.17 6.83 7.69
CA ASN A 93 -5.27 7.53 6.76
C ASN A 93 -3.95 8.02 7.37
N CYS A 94 -3.41 7.30 8.37
CA CYS A 94 -2.13 7.62 8.96
C CYS A 94 -1.00 7.31 7.96
N ILE A 95 0.01 8.18 7.91
CA ILE A 95 1.21 7.98 7.09
C ILE A 95 2.41 7.91 8.04
N ILE A 96 3.22 6.88 7.90
CA ILE A 96 4.42 6.62 8.70
C ILE A 96 5.67 6.47 7.84
#